data_AF-A0A6G1S367-F1
#
_entry.id   AF-A0A6G1S367-F1
#
_cell.length_a   1.000
_cell.length_b   1.000
_cell.length_c   1.000
_cell.angle_alpha   90.00
_cell.angle_beta   90.00
_cell.angle_gamma   90.00
#
_symmetry.space_group_name_H-M   'P 1'
#
loop_
_entity.id
_entity.type
_entity.pdbx_description
1 polymer ?
#
loop_
_entity_poly.entity_id
_entity_poly.type
_entity_poly.pdbx_seq_one_letter_code
_entity_poly.pdbx_strand_id
1 'polypeptide(L)'
;MDTSDLFISCKRGDVSRVRYLLEQRDVEINVRDKWDSTPLYYACLCGHEELVRYLLANGAKCEANTFDGERCLYGALSDAIRRLLKEYKQITAKCMKRDYYDVFLQRLLEQGYQSDIVFIVHGKSFCAHRCILSARSAYFAEMFETKWKGKNMIVLKHPLINPAAFGSLLQYLYTGRLDIDVEYVSDCKRLAKQCRLQDLIDDL
;
A
#
# COMPACT_ATOMS: atom_id res chain seq x y z
N MET A 1 -1.08 15.17 24.30
CA MET A 1 0.02 16.01 23.79
C MET A 1 0.31 15.68 22.33
N ASP A 2 0.29 14.40 21.94
CA ASP A 2 0.63 13.97 20.56
C ASP A 2 -0.43 14.26 19.49
N THR A 3 -1.72 14.25 19.83
CA THR A 3 -2.80 14.62 18.88
C THR A 3 -2.74 16.10 18.50
N SER A 4 -2.51 16.98 19.47
CA SER A 4 -2.29 18.40 19.22
C SER A 4 -1.05 18.62 18.36
N ASP A 5 0.01 17.84 18.57
CA ASP A 5 1.24 17.92 17.79
C ASP A 5 1.03 17.44 16.35
N LEU A 6 0.21 16.40 16.14
CA LEU A 6 -0.21 15.95 14.81
C LEU A 6 -0.91 17.08 14.04
N PHE A 7 -1.88 17.76 14.67
CA PHE A 7 -2.58 18.89 14.04
C PHE A 7 -1.64 20.05 13.70
N ILE A 8 -0.71 20.39 14.60
CA ILE A 8 0.28 21.46 14.35
C ILE A 8 1.20 21.08 13.18
N SER A 9 1.66 19.82 13.16
CA SER A 9 2.53 19.29 12.11
C SER A 9 1.80 19.29 10.75
N CYS A 10 0.51 18.93 10.72
CA CYS A 10 -0.30 18.98 9.50
C CYS A 10 -0.54 20.41 8.98
N LYS A 11 -0.71 21.39 9.88
CA LYS A 11 -0.79 22.80 9.48
C LYS A 11 0.52 23.33 8.90
N ARG A 12 1.66 22.84 9.41
CA ARG A 12 3.00 23.25 8.96
C ARG A 12 3.49 22.49 7.73
N GLY A 13 2.90 21.34 7.41
CA GLY A 13 3.38 20.48 6.33
C GLY A 13 4.59 19.65 6.72
N ASP A 14 4.82 19.44 8.02
CA ASP A 14 5.99 18.70 8.52
C ASP A 14 5.80 17.19 8.35
N VAL A 15 6.07 16.70 7.13
CA VAL A 15 5.92 15.28 6.76
C VAL A 15 6.75 14.39 7.68
N SER A 16 7.96 14.79 8.03
CA SER A 16 8.86 14.02 8.91
C SER A 16 8.29 13.86 10.31
N ARG A 17 7.74 14.94 10.88
CA ARG A 17 7.10 14.88 12.20
C ARG A 17 5.81 14.07 12.18
N VAL A 18 4.97 14.27 11.16
CA VAL A 18 3.75 13.46 10.99
C VAL A 18 4.13 11.98 10.87
N ARG A 19 5.14 11.65 10.07
CA ARG A 19 5.67 10.29 9.93
C ARG A 19 6.09 9.70 11.27
N TYR A 20 6.89 10.44 12.05
CA TYR A 20 7.30 10.01 13.38
C TYR A 20 6.10 9.76 14.32
N LEU A 21 5.12 10.67 14.33
CA LEU A 21 3.93 10.54 15.19
C LEU A 21 3.07 9.34 14.80
N LEU A 22 2.88 9.13 13.50
CA LEU A 22 2.09 8.02 12.98
C LEU A 22 2.79 6.66 13.12
N GLU A 23 4.10 6.58 12.87
CA GLU A 23 4.82 5.30 12.77
C GLU A 23 5.48 4.88 14.09
N GLN A 24 5.92 5.82 14.92
CA GLN A 24 6.70 5.53 16.13
C GLN A 24 5.93 5.78 17.43
N ARG A 25 4.93 6.66 17.40
CA ARG A 25 4.09 7.00 18.56
C ARG A 25 2.68 6.42 18.47
N ASP A 26 2.37 5.74 17.37
CA ASP A 26 1.08 5.12 17.08
C ASP A 26 -0.12 6.07 17.29
N VAL A 27 0.03 7.32 16.86
CA VAL A 27 -1.08 8.27 16.88
C VAL A 27 -2.09 7.88 15.80
N GLU A 28 -3.37 7.84 16.18
CA GLU A 28 -4.50 7.58 15.28
C GLU A 28 -4.58 8.69 14.21
N ILE A 29 -4.66 8.30 12.93
CA ILE A 29 -4.59 9.23 11.79
C ILE A 29 -5.92 9.99 11.59
N ASN A 30 -7.04 9.38 11.99
CA ASN A 30 -8.38 9.93 11.82
C ASN A 30 -8.93 10.58 13.11
N VAL A 31 -8.03 11.06 14.00
CA VAL A 31 -8.43 11.82 15.19
C VAL A 31 -9.17 13.11 14.81
N ARG A 32 -10.01 13.59 15.73
CA ARG A 32 -10.78 14.82 15.56
C ARG A 32 -10.40 15.83 16.61
N ASP A 33 -10.29 17.10 16.20
CA ASP A 33 -10.09 18.20 17.13
C ASP A 33 -11.44 18.71 17.69
N LYS A 34 -11.39 19.79 18.48
CA LYS A 34 -12.60 20.41 19.06
C LYS A 34 -13.57 21.01 18.03
N TRP A 35 -13.13 21.18 16.78
CA TRP A 35 -13.92 21.68 15.66
C TRP A 35 -14.33 20.55 14.71
N ASP A 36 -14.23 19.30 15.18
CA ASP A 36 -14.59 18.12 14.41
C ASP A 36 -13.76 17.98 13.12
N SER A 37 -12.54 18.55 13.10
CA SER A 37 -11.65 18.59 11.94
C SER A 37 -10.59 17.50 12.03
N THR A 38 -10.23 16.93 10.87
CA THR A 38 -9.24 15.85 10.74
C THR A 38 -7.85 16.39 10.38
N PRO A 39 -6.76 15.64 10.64
CA PRO A 39 -5.42 15.99 10.19
C PRO A 39 -5.33 16.21 8.67
N LEU A 40 -6.04 15.37 7.90
CA LEU A 40 -6.12 15.49 6.44
C LEU A 40 -6.71 16.83 6.01
N TYR A 41 -7.81 17.26 6.63
CA TYR A 41 -8.43 18.56 6.32
C TYR A 41 -7.43 19.72 6.48
N TYR A 42 -6.62 19.74 7.53
CA TYR A 42 -5.61 20.79 7.71
C TYR A 42 -4.48 20.73 6.68
N ALA A 43 -4.04 19.53 6.29
CA ALA A 43 -3.05 19.40 5.23
C ALA A 43 -3.59 19.92 3.88
N CYS A 44 -4.87 19.63 3.57
CA CYS A 44 -5.55 20.16 2.38
C CYS A 44 -5.70 21.70 2.45
N LEU A 45 -6.16 22.21 3.59
CA LEU A 45 -6.39 23.64 3.84
C LEU A 45 -5.10 24.47 3.73
N CYS A 46 -3.99 23.93 4.22
CA CYS A 46 -2.71 24.61 4.18
C CYS A 46 -1.90 24.34 2.91
N GLY A 47 -2.40 23.52 1.98
CA GLY A 47 -1.79 23.31 0.66
C GLY A 47 -0.61 22.33 0.62
N HIS A 48 -0.49 21.45 1.60
CA HIS A 48 0.65 20.53 1.73
C HIS A 48 0.44 19.26 0.92
N GLU A 49 0.60 19.34 -0.40
CA GLU A 49 0.29 18.23 -1.32
C GLU A 49 1.05 16.92 -1.01
N GLU A 50 2.35 17.00 -0.71
CA GLU A 50 3.14 15.82 -0.31
C GLU A 50 2.58 15.17 0.96
N LEU A 51 2.20 15.98 1.94
CA LEU A 51 1.61 15.49 3.18
C LEU A 51 0.22 14.90 2.94
N VAL A 52 -0.59 15.49 2.05
CA VAL A 52 -1.90 14.94 1.66
C VAL A 52 -1.73 13.55 1.04
N ARG A 53 -0.76 13.37 0.12
CA ARG A 53 -0.43 12.03 -0.44
C ARG A 53 -0.08 11.05 0.67
N TYR A 54 0.81 11.45 1.57
CA TYR A 54 1.25 10.60 2.67
C TYR A 54 0.09 10.21 3.59
N LEU A 55 -0.76 11.15 4.00
CA LEU A 55 -1.90 10.89 4.88
C LEU A 55 -2.91 9.93 4.24
N LEU A 56 -3.26 10.15 2.97
CA LEU A 56 -4.16 9.26 2.24
C LEU A 56 -3.59 7.85 2.12
N ALA A 57 -2.33 7.71 1.70
CA ALA A 57 -1.64 6.43 1.61
C ALA A 57 -1.57 5.67 2.96
N ASN A 58 -1.69 6.38 4.08
CA ASN A 58 -1.71 5.83 5.44
C ASN A 58 -3.12 5.70 6.04
N GLY A 59 -4.17 5.75 5.22
CA GLY A 59 -5.54 5.45 5.64
C GLY A 59 -6.32 6.64 6.21
N ALA A 60 -5.93 7.87 5.88
CA ALA A 60 -6.78 9.02 6.15
C ALA A 60 -8.09 8.92 5.36
N LYS A 61 -9.22 9.08 6.04
CA LYS A 61 -10.55 8.97 5.45
C LYS A 61 -10.86 10.18 4.57
N CYS A 62 -11.17 9.93 3.29
CA CYS A 62 -11.58 10.94 2.32
C CYS A 62 -12.55 10.33 1.30
N GLU A 63 -13.73 9.95 1.76
CA GLU A 63 -14.77 9.38 0.89
C GLU A 63 -15.60 10.50 0.25
N ALA A 64 -15.80 10.44 -1.07
CA ALA A 64 -16.65 11.38 -1.78
C ALA A 64 -18.09 11.36 -1.25
N ASN A 65 -18.76 12.51 -1.23
CA ASN A 65 -20.11 12.69 -0.69
C ASN A 65 -20.24 12.43 0.83
N THR A 66 -19.13 12.38 1.56
CA THR A 66 -19.13 12.39 3.04
C THR A 66 -18.78 13.78 3.56
N PHE A 67 -19.17 14.08 4.80
CA PHE A 67 -18.84 15.36 5.43
C PHE A 67 -17.34 15.65 5.42
N ASP A 68 -16.49 14.65 5.70
CA ASP A 68 -15.04 14.81 5.72
C ASP A 68 -14.45 14.98 4.31
N GLY A 69 -14.91 14.17 3.36
CA GLY A 69 -14.45 14.24 1.97
C GLY A 69 -14.81 15.58 1.31
N GLU A 70 -16.05 16.03 1.46
CA GLU A 70 -16.50 17.33 0.94
C GLU A 70 -15.74 18.49 1.57
N ARG A 71 -15.45 18.43 2.89
CA ARG A 71 -14.63 19.44 3.57
C ARG A 71 -13.20 19.48 3.06
N CYS A 72 -12.58 18.33 2.79
CA CYS A 72 -11.23 18.28 2.22
C CYS A 72 -11.21 18.83 0.79
N LEU A 73 -12.21 18.49 -0.03
CA LEU A 73 -12.36 18.98 -1.41
C LEU A 73 -12.63 20.49 -1.49
N TYR A 74 -13.50 20.99 -0.60
CA TYR A 74 -13.80 22.41 -0.47
C TYR A 74 -12.61 23.19 0.09
N GLY A 75 -11.95 22.65 1.12
CA GLY A 75 -10.81 23.26 1.79
C GLY A 75 -9.49 23.15 1.03
N ALA A 76 -9.40 22.35 -0.04
CA ALA A 76 -8.16 22.19 -0.80
C ALA A 76 -7.62 23.52 -1.33
N LEU A 77 -6.41 23.89 -0.90
CA LEU A 77 -5.78 25.16 -1.31
C LEU A 77 -5.39 25.19 -2.80
N SER A 78 -5.11 24.03 -3.40
CA SER A 78 -4.65 23.92 -4.78
C SER A 78 -5.47 22.93 -5.61
N ASP A 79 -5.54 23.18 -6.91
CA ASP A 79 -6.17 22.25 -7.86
C ASP A 79 -5.44 20.91 -7.95
N ALA A 80 -4.14 20.87 -7.64
CA ALA A 80 -3.39 19.63 -7.56
C ALA A 80 -3.89 18.75 -6.40
N ILE A 81 -4.10 19.33 -5.20
CA ILE A 81 -4.70 18.62 -4.07
C ILE A 81 -6.14 18.22 -4.42
N ARG A 82 -6.94 19.11 -5.02
CA ARG A 82 -8.32 18.77 -5.37
C ARG A 82 -8.41 17.62 -6.39
N ARG A 83 -7.52 17.58 -7.40
CA ARG A 83 -7.42 16.45 -8.33
C ARG A 83 -7.02 15.17 -7.60
N LEU A 84 -5.99 15.26 -6.75
CA LEU A 84 -5.52 14.15 -5.94
C LEU A 84 -6.63 13.54 -5.09
N LEU A 85 -7.40 14.35 -4.35
CA LEU A 85 -8.52 13.88 -3.53
C LEU A 85 -9.61 13.17 -4.36
N LYS A 86 -9.88 13.65 -5.59
CA LYS A 86 -10.88 13.05 -6.51
C LYS A 86 -10.38 11.77 -7.17
N GLU A 87 -9.11 11.74 -7.53
CA GLU A 87 -8.45 10.60 -8.18
C GLU A 87 -8.11 9.49 -7.19
N TYR A 88 -7.99 9.84 -5.90
CA TYR A 88 -7.78 8.90 -4.82
C TYR A 88 -9.02 8.02 -4.61
N LYS A 89 -9.20 7.05 -5.51
CA LYS A 89 -10.11 5.92 -5.33
C LYS A 89 -9.40 4.93 -4.43
N GLN A 90 -10.01 4.63 -3.29
CA GLN A 90 -9.56 3.55 -2.40
C GLN A 90 -9.51 2.23 -3.21
N ILE A 91 -8.33 1.81 -3.68
CA ILE A 91 -8.10 0.44 -4.19
C ILE A 91 -7.75 -0.48 -3.01
N THR A 92 -8.52 -0.40 -1.92
CA THR A 92 -8.33 -1.32 -0.80
C THR A 92 -9.70 -1.71 -0.23
N ALA A 93 -10.14 -2.92 -0.54
CA ALA A 93 -11.37 -3.53 -0.05
C ALA A 93 -11.38 -3.82 1.47
N LYS A 94 -10.41 -3.32 2.26
CA LYS A 94 -10.38 -3.47 3.71
C LYS A 94 -9.95 -2.18 4.40
N CYS A 95 -10.79 -1.71 5.33
CA CYS A 95 -10.41 -0.75 6.36
C CYS A 95 -9.11 -1.21 7.02
N MET A 96 -8.07 -0.40 6.91
CA MET A 96 -6.85 -0.56 7.69
C MET A 96 -7.17 -0.25 9.15
N LYS A 97 -7.48 -1.28 9.94
CA LYS A 97 -6.88 -1.31 11.26
C LYS A 97 -5.38 -1.50 11.03
N ARG A 98 -4.55 -0.62 11.58
CA ARG A 98 -3.12 -0.88 11.72
C ARG A 98 -2.95 -2.12 12.57
N ASP A 99 -3.02 -3.30 11.96
CA ASP A 99 -2.47 -4.47 12.60
C ASP A 99 -0.95 -4.37 12.43
N TYR A 100 -0.21 -4.43 13.55
CA TYR A 100 1.25 -4.57 13.58
C TYR A 100 1.77 -5.63 12.58
N TYR A 101 0.89 -6.57 12.25
CA TYR A 101 1.09 -7.61 11.26
C TYR A 101 1.37 -7.10 9.84
N ASP A 102 0.65 -6.09 9.34
CA ASP A 102 0.84 -5.60 7.96
C ASP A 102 2.20 -4.90 7.78
N VAL A 103 2.58 -4.08 8.77
CA VAL A 103 3.89 -3.41 8.80
C VAL A 103 5.01 -4.44 8.94
N PHE A 104 4.80 -5.48 9.75
CA PHE A 104 5.73 -6.60 9.86
C PHE A 104 5.91 -7.31 8.52
N LEU A 105 4.81 -7.65 7.82
CA LEU A 105 4.88 -8.32 6.52
C LEU A 105 5.53 -7.45 5.43
N GLN A 106 5.28 -6.14 5.43
CA GLN A 106 5.97 -5.22 4.52
C GLN A 106 7.48 -5.25 4.77
N ARG A 107 7.93 -5.05 6.02
CA ARG A 107 9.36 -5.10 6.37
C ARG A 107 9.98 -6.44 6.06
N LEU A 108 9.24 -7.54 6.28
CA LEU A 108 9.70 -8.89 6.00
C LEU A 108 9.98 -9.10 4.50
N LEU A 109 9.12 -8.57 3.62
CA LEU A 109 9.34 -8.61 2.17
C LEU A 109 10.52 -7.73 1.75
N GLU A 110 10.62 -6.50 2.27
CA GLU A 110 11.66 -5.54 1.91
C GLU A 110 13.06 -5.99 2.36
N GLN A 111 13.17 -6.56 3.56
CA GLN A 111 14.44 -7.01 4.13
C GLN A 111 14.82 -8.44 3.73
N GLY A 112 13.83 -9.27 3.35
CA GLY A 112 14.05 -10.68 3.00
C GLY A 112 14.60 -11.52 4.16
N TYR A 113 14.37 -11.11 5.42
CA TYR A 113 14.90 -11.80 6.59
C TYR A 113 14.36 -13.23 6.66
N GLN A 114 15.26 -14.23 6.65
CA GLN A 114 14.92 -15.67 6.65
C GLN A 114 14.10 -16.16 5.44
N SER A 115 14.22 -15.49 4.28
CA SER A 115 13.61 -15.97 3.04
C SER A 115 14.11 -17.37 2.65
N ASP A 116 13.19 -18.27 2.33
CA ASP A 116 13.47 -19.67 1.96
C ASP A 116 13.37 -19.93 0.44
N ILE A 117 13.02 -18.89 -0.33
CA ILE A 117 12.92 -18.93 -1.79
C ILE A 117 13.39 -17.61 -2.40
N VAL A 118 14.12 -17.70 -3.52
CA VAL A 118 14.50 -16.55 -4.36
C VAL A 118 13.96 -16.73 -5.77
N PHE A 119 13.23 -15.74 -6.27
CA PHE A 119 12.82 -15.67 -7.67
C PHE A 119 13.78 -14.77 -8.44
N ILE A 120 14.27 -15.24 -9.58
CA ILE A 120 15.06 -14.44 -10.53
C ILE A 120 14.20 -14.18 -11.76
N VAL A 121 13.73 -12.95 -11.92
CA VAL A 121 12.86 -12.54 -13.04
C VAL A 121 13.65 -11.59 -13.93
N HIS A 122 14.00 -12.04 -15.14
CA HIS A 122 14.83 -11.29 -16.10
C HIS A 122 16.08 -10.63 -15.46
N GLY A 123 16.75 -11.35 -14.56
CA GLY A 123 17.97 -10.89 -13.89
C GLY A 123 17.75 -10.12 -12.58
N LYS A 124 16.51 -9.74 -12.25
CA LYS A 124 16.18 -9.13 -10.95
C LYS A 124 15.81 -10.20 -9.93
N SER A 125 16.41 -10.12 -8.74
CA SER A 125 16.18 -11.07 -7.65
C SER A 125 15.10 -10.58 -6.69
N PHE A 126 14.24 -11.50 -6.25
CA PHE A 126 13.18 -11.27 -5.27
C PHE A 126 13.21 -12.37 -4.21
N CYS A 127 13.55 -12.00 -2.98
CA CYS A 127 13.48 -12.89 -1.83
C CYS A 127 12.03 -13.01 -1.35
N ALA A 128 11.60 -14.22 -0.99
CA ALA A 128 10.25 -14.45 -0.48
C ALA A 128 10.17 -15.65 0.48
N HIS A 129 8.97 -15.91 1.00
CA HIS A 129 8.69 -16.95 1.98
C HIS A 129 7.61 -17.90 1.45
N ARG A 130 7.92 -19.20 1.35
CA ARG A 130 6.99 -20.22 0.83
C ARG A 130 5.70 -20.26 1.63
N CYS A 131 5.76 -20.11 2.95
CA CYS A 131 4.60 -20.15 3.82
C CYS A 131 3.58 -19.04 3.50
N ILE A 132 4.05 -17.81 3.28
CA ILE A 132 3.19 -16.66 2.94
C ILE A 132 2.58 -16.86 1.55
N LEU A 133 3.41 -17.19 0.56
CA LEU A 133 2.95 -17.36 -0.82
C LEU A 133 1.95 -18.53 -0.95
N SER A 134 2.20 -19.66 -0.26
CA SER A 134 1.32 -20.82 -0.29
C SER A 134 -0.01 -20.54 0.41
N ALA A 135 0.01 -19.82 1.52
CA ALA A 135 -1.22 -19.47 2.25
C ALA A 135 -2.12 -18.50 1.47
N ARG A 136 -1.54 -17.69 0.58
CA ARG A 136 -2.25 -16.65 -0.17
C ARG A 136 -2.48 -16.97 -1.65
N SER A 137 -1.98 -18.12 -2.12
CA SER A 137 -2.14 -18.56 -3.51
C SER A 137 -2.04 -20.07 -3.64
N ALA A 138 -3.15 -20.67 -4.09
CA ALA A 138 -3.19 -22.09 -4.42
C ALA A 138 -2.18 -22.48 -5.53
N TYR A 139 -1.89 -21.54 -6.45
CA TYR A 139 -0.88 -21.76 -7.49
C TYR A 139 0.52 -21.93 -6.88
N PHE A 140 0.94 -21.02 -6.00
CA PHE A 140 2.25 -21.13 -5.35
C PHE A 140 2.35 -22.40 -4.51
N ALA A 141 1.30 -22.73 -3.73
CA ALA A 141 1.25 -23.97 -2.96
C ALA A 141 1.45 -25.22 -3.85
N GLU A 142 0.70 -25.33 -4.95
CA GLU A 142 0.83 -26.43 -5.90
C GLU A 142 2.22 -26.49 -6.54
N MET A 143 2.76 -25.34 -6.96
CA MET A 143 4.05 -25.27 -7.62
C MET A 143 5.20 -25.68 -6.70
N PHE A 144 5.14 -25.29 -5.41
CA PHE A 144 6.12 -25.68 -4.41
C PHE A 144 6.11 -27.18 -4.08
N GLU A 145 4.98 -27.85 -4.23
CA GLU A 145 4.87 -29.30 -4.08
C GLU A 145 5.16 -30.09 -5.37
N THR A 146 5.21 -29.41 -6.51
CA THR A 146 5.42 -30.04 -7.82
C THR A 146 6.71 -29.54 -8.46
N LYS A 147 6.62 -28.62 -9.43
CA LYS A 147 7.73 -28.17 -10.30
C LYS A 147 8.89 -27.53 -9.53
N TRP A 148 8.59 -26.92 -8.39
CA TRP A 148 9.52 -26.16 -7.55
C TRP A 148 9.87 -26.88 -6.23
N LYS A 149 9.52 -28.16 -6.12
CA LYS A 149 9.86 -28.98 -4.95
C LYS A 149 11.37 -29.05 -4.76
N GLY A 150 11.82 -28.79 -3.54
CA GLY A 150 13.24 -28.81 -3.15
C GLY A 150 14.12 -27.69 -3.71
N LYS A 151 13.59 -26.75 -4.51
CA LYS A 151 14.37 -25.66 -5.12
C LYS A 151 14.35 -24.41 -4.26
N ASN A 152 15.49 -23.89 -3.83
CA ASN A 152 15.57 -22.60 -3.15
C ASN A 152 15.62 -21.39 -4.11
N MET A 153 15.83 -21.63 -5.42
CA MET A 153 15.94 -20.59 -6.43
C MET A 153 15.13 -20.94 -7.69
N ILE A 154 14.27 -20.02 -8.13
CA ILE A 154 13.39 -20.18 -9.29
C ILE A 154 13.66 -19.10 -10.32
N VAL A 155 14.09 -19.49 -11.51
CA VAL A 155 14.39 -18.56 -12.60
C VAL A 155 13.19 -18.47 -13.55
N LEU A 156 12.62 -17.28 -13.68
CA LEU A 156 11.48 -16.96 -14.55
C LEU A 156 11.97 -16.15 -15.75
N LYS A 157 12.09 -16.82 -16.91
CA LYS A 157 12.57 -16.22 -18.18
C LYS A 157 11.45 -15.94 -19.19
N HIS A 158 10.20 -16.24 -18.83
CA HIS A 158 9.10 -16.12 -19.77
C HIS A 158 8.89 -14.63 -20.15
N PRO A 159 8.80 -14.28 -21.45
CA PRO A 159 8.77 -12.87 -21.90
C PRO A 159 7.62 -12.06 -21.31
N LEU A 160 6.47 -12.69 -21.06
CA LEU A 160 5.28 -12.04 -20.50
C LEU A 160 5.35 -11.77 -18.98
N ILE A 161 6.43 -12.15 -18.30
CA ILE A 161 6.61 -11.90 -16.87
C ILE A 161 7.44 -10.64 -16.70
N ASN A 162 6.78 -9.52 -16.40
CA ASN A 162 7.46 -8.26 -16.12
C ASN A 162 7.98 -8.23 -14.66
N PRO A 163 9.25 -7.86 -14.41
CA PRO A 163 9.79 -7.80 -13.05
C PRO A 163 9.10 -6.80 -12.12
N ALA A 164 8.64 -5.64 -12.62
CA ALA A 164 7.92 -4.65 -11.83
C ALA A 164 6.56 -5.21 -11.39
N ALA A 165 5.78 -5.73 -12.34
CA ALA A 165 4.49 -6.35 -12.05
C ALA A 165 4.61 -7.56 -11.11
N PHE A 166 5.69 -8.35 -11.23
CA PHE A 166 5.97 -9.46 -10.31
C PHE A 166 6.30 -8.96 -8.89
N GLY A 167 7.04 -7.87 -8.77
CA GLY A 167 7.30 -7.20 -7.48
C GLY A 167 6.02 -6.72 -6.81
N SER A 168 5.14 -6.03 -7.55
CA SER A 168 3.84 -5.59 -7.05
C SER A 168 2.95 -6.78 -6.66
N LEU A 169 2.98 -7.88 -7.43
CA LEU A 169 2.27 -9.11 -7.08
C LEU A 169 2.75 -9.69 -5.73
N LEU A 170 4.06 -9.70 -5.48
CA LEU A 170 4.61 -10.12 -4.19
C LEU A 170 4.18 -9.17 -3.08
N GLN A 171 4.22 -7.85 -3.30
CA GLN A 171 3.74 -6.87 -2.33
C GLN A 171 2.27 -7.13 -1.95
N TYR A 172 1.42 -7.42 -2.93
CA TYR A 172 0.03 -7.78 -2.69
C TYR A 172 -0.12 -9.06 -1.87
N LEU A 173 0.64 -10.11 -2.17
CA LEU A 173 0.58 -11.37 -1.42
C LEU A 173 0.99 -11.20 0.05
N TYR A 174 1.88 -10.25 0.36
CA TYR A 174 2.27 -9.96 1.73
C TYR A 174 1.28 -9.02 2.42
N THR A 175 0.94 -7.91 1.78
CA THR A 175 0.31 -6.77 2.46
C THR A 175 -1.16 -6.58 2.11
N GLY A 176 -1.66 -7.30 1.09
CA GLY A 176 -2.97 -7.04 0.50
C GLY A 176 -3.06 -5.70 -0.25
N ARG A 177 -1.93 -4.98 -0.42
CA ARG A 177 -1.85 -3.72 -1.15
C ARG A 177 -1.14 -3.93 -2.47
N LEU A 178 -1.61 -3.25 -3.50
CA LEU A 178 -0.97 -3.24 -4.80
C LEU A 178 -0.56 -1.80 -5.14
N ASP A 179 0.74 -1.53 -5.11
CA ASP A 179 1.32 -0.31 -5.66
C ASP A 179 1.95 -0.65 -7.02
N ILE A 180 1.39 -0.10 -8.08
CA ILE A 180 1.81 -0.39 -9.45
C ILE A 180 1.54 0.79 -10.37
N ASP A 181 2.52 1.13 -11.21
CA ASP A 181 2.32 2.12 -12.26
C ASP A 181 1.27 1.63 -13.27
N VAL A 182 0.47 2.58 -13.77
CA VAL A 182 -0.64 2.32 -14.70
C VAL A 182 -0.20 1.51 -15.92
N GLU A 183 1.04 1.69 -16.38
CA GLU A 183 1.61 0.96 -17.53
C GLU A 183 1.74 -0.55 -17.29
N TYR A 184 1.89 -0.99 -16.04
CA TYR A 184 2.09 -2.42 -15.69
C TYR A 184 0.82 -3.12 -15.20
N VAL A 185 -0.32 -2.42 -15.12
CA VAL A 185 -1.61 -2.99 -14.67
C VAL A 185 -1.98 -4.21 -15.51
N SER A 186 -1.81 -4.15 -16.82
CA SER A 186 -2.14 -5.26 -17.73
C SER A 186 -1.26 -6.50 -17.51
N ASP A 187 0.02 -6.30 -17.23
CA ASP A 187 0.96 -7.38 -16.89
C ASP A 187 0.63 -7.98 -15.52
N CYS A 188 0.30 -7.14 -14.53
CA CYS A 188 -0.11 -7.60 -13.21
C CYS A 188 -1.39 -8.43 -13.26
N LYS A 189 -2.40 -7.98 -14.01
CA LYS A 189 -3.64 -8.75 -14.23
C LYS A 189 -3.38 -10.10 -14.88
N ARG A 190 -2.42 -10.19 -15.81
CA ARG A 190 -1.99 -11.46 -16.41
C ARG A 190 -1.34 -12.38 -15.37
N LEU A 191 -0.44 -11.85 -14.54
CA LEU A 191 0.21 -12.61 -13.48
C LEU A 191 -0.77 -13.06 -12.40
N ALA A 192 -1.73 -12.21 -12.01
CA ALA A 192 -2.77 -12.52 -11.04
C ALA A 192 -3.64 -13.69 -11.52
N LYS A 193 -4.03 -13.70 -12.81
CA LYS A 193 -4.71 -14.83 -13.44
C LYS A 193 -3.89 -16.12 -13.37
N GLN A 194 -2.61 -16.05 -13.72
CA GLN A 194 -1.71 -17.20 -13.66
C GLN A 194 -1.55 -17.74 -12.23
N CYS A 195 -1.46 -16.84 -11.25
CA CYS A 195 -1.29 -17.17 -9.83
C CYS A 195 -2.62 -17.46 -9.12
N ARG A 196 -3.74 -17.52 -9.86
CA ARG A 196 -5.09 -17.81 -9.37
C ARG A 196 -5.53 -16.90 -8.21
N LEU A 197 -5.27 -15.60 -8.35
CA LEU A 197 -5.62 -14.57 -7.36
C LEU A 197 -6.91 -13.84 -7.76
N GLN A 198 -8.08 -14.44 -7.50
CA GLN A 198 -9.36 -13.86 -7.97
C GLN A 198 -9.66 -12.50 -7.35
N ASP A 199 -9.47 -12.37 -6.03
CA ASP A 199 -9.71 -11.09 -5.34
C ASP A 199 -8.92 -9.93 -5.98
N LEU A 200 -7.66 -10.17 -6.37
CA LEU A 200 -6.83 -9.17 -7.04
C LEU A 200 -7.30 -8.84 -8.45
N ILE A 201 -7.89 -9.81 -9.15
CA ILE A 201 -8.38 -9.61 -10.53
C ILE A 201 -9.63 -8.74 -10.53
N ASP A 202 -10.46 -8.84 -9.50
CA ASP A 202 -11.68 -8.04 -9.34
C ASP A 202 -11.35 -6.59 -8.95
N ASP A 203 -10.23 -6.38 -8.23
CA ASP A 203 -9.73 -5.05 -7.84
C ASP A 203 -8.97 -4.30 -8.97
N LEU A 204 -8.54 -5.01 -10.02
CA LEU A 204 -7.72 -4.50 -11.16
C LEU A 204 -8.50 -4.26 -12.45
#